data_AF-A0A5N8W545-F1
#
_entry.id   AF-A0A5N8W545-F1
#
_cell.length_a   1.000
_cell.length_b   1.000
_cell.length_c   1.000
_cell.angle_alpha   90.00
_cell.angle_beta   90.00
_cell.angle_gamma   90.00
#
_symmetry.space_group_name_H-M   'P 1'
#
loop_
_entity.id
_entity.type
_entity.pdbx_description
1 polymer ?
#
loop_
_entity_poly.entity_id
_entity_poly.type
_entity_poly.pdbx_seq_one_letter_code
_entity_poly.pdbx_strand_id
1 'polypeptide(L)'
;MADQDVSVTPYWELTFDADGDVDRGQRDRLLGEVVERGVKDLVFFAHGWNNDRSGATRLYSRFFEPFPALAPGAGLGYVGVLWPSMRFSDEPIPDLPKSVVAEVPAAARPVLDKGTRHALLEVFPGRATVVEQLARLLDQQPDESASLEEFGRLVRLLVEVRPQGPQAAFAADTLAEGVPEGDPEMLFGDTVAMCGEFAEALAQSENGSGAAAAAVQPQLWDGGKELLRQATYFAMKRRAGTVGERGLGRAVGQLAHTAPDVRVHLVGHSFGGRLVSFALRGLPEGVRTVKSVTLLQAAFSHYAFAARLPHDTRSSGVLNGQHKRIDGPLVCCHSRHDSALGTIYPLASRMAGDARAITGFGVGSLLGKKWGALGYGGVQAVKGTRSYLLADALKARLPSSGCVNIDAAAVVKRGGPPAGAHSDICHRELARVVLAAGRIA
;
A
#
# COMPACT_ATOMS: atom_id res chain seq x y z
N MET A 1 -12.33 1.36 30.18
CA MET A 1 -11.84 1.17 28.79
C MET A 1 -11.93 2.53 28.14
N ALA A 2 -10.80 3.16 27.81
CA ALA A 2 -10.82 4.52 27.26
C ALA A 2 -11.54 4.50 25.90
N ASP A 3 -12.64 5.24 25.80
CA ASP A 3 -13.31 5.52 24.52
C ASP A 3 -12.26 6.06 23.55
N GLN A 4 -12.04 5.33 22.45
CA GLN A 4 -11.16 5.78 21.39
C GLN A 4 -11.95 6.75 20.52
N ASP A 5 -11.59 8.02 20.62
CA ASP A 5 -12.26 9.17 20.02
C ASP A 5 -12.08 9.19 18.48
N VAL A 6 -12.72 8.23 17.80
CA VAL A 6 -12.91 8.24 16.34
C VAL A 6 -14.17 9.05 16.06
N SER A 7 -14.12 9.94 15.07
CA SER A 7 -15.18 10.92 14.75
C SER A 7 -16.53 10.32 14.32
N VAL A 8 -16.65 8.99 14.29
CA VAL A 8 -17.81 8.27 13.76
C VAL A 8 -18.24 7.14 14.67
N THR A 9 -19.54 6.82 14.62
CA THR A 9 -20.15 5.73 15.37
C THR A 9 -21.22 5.04 14.51
N PRO A 10 -21.37 3.70 14.60
CA PRO A 10 -20.52 2.76 15.34
C PRO A 10 -19.19 2.48 14.61
N TYR A 11 -18.12 2.32 15.39
CA TYR A 11 -16.76 2.06 14.91
C TYR A 11 -16.16 0.82 15.59
N TRP A 12 -15.47 -0.01 14.81
CA TRP A 12 -14.71 -1.16 15.29
C TRP A 12 -13.28 -1.14 14.73
N GLU A 13 -12.37 -1.79 15.44
CA GLU A 13 -11.04 -2.11 14.92
C GLU A 13 -10.95 -3.61 14.69
N LEU A 14 -10.32 -4.04 13.60
CA LEU A 14 -9.86 -5.42 13.42
C LEU A 14 -8.35 -5.42 13.27
N THR A 15 -7.67 -5.99 14.26
CA THR A 15 -6.21 -6.11 14.30
C THR A 15 -5.81 -7.49 13.84
N PHE A 16 -4.88 -7.55 12.90
CA PHE A 16 -4.26 -8.76 12.40
C PHE A 16 -2.79 -8.77 12.77
N ASP A 17 -2.22 -9.96 12.94
CA ASP A 17 -0.77 -10.14 12.99
C ASP A 17 -0.16 -10.31 11.58
N ALA A 18 1.13 -10.65 11.51
CA ALA A 18 1.85 -10.76 10.24
C ALA A 18 1.44 -11.98 9.40
N ASP A 19 0.82 -12.99 10.03
CA ASP A 19 0.36 -14.22 9.39
C ASP A 19 -1.13 -14.15 8.99
N GLY A 20 -1.81 -13.08 9.41
CA GLY A 20 -3.20 -12.80 9.11
C GLY A 20 -4.17 -13.35 10.16
N ASP A 21 -3.68 -13.74 11.34
CA ASP A 21 -4.55 -14.11 12.45
C ASP A 21 -5.17 -12.84 13.05
N VAL A 22 -6.50 -12.85 13.16
CA VAL A 22 -7.29 -11.72 13.67
C VAL A 22 -7.41 -11.80 15.19
N ASP A 23 -7.37 -10.65 15.86
CA ASP A 23 -7.80 -10.54 17.26
C ASP A 23 -9.25 -11.02 17.38
N ARG A 24 -9.42 -12.15 18.07
CA ARG A 24 -10.71 -12.84 18.17
C ARG A 24 -11.74 -12.03 18.94
N GLY A 25 -11.32 -11.29 19.97
CA GLY A 25 -12.23 -10.46 20.77
C GLY A 25 -12.79 -9.30 19.94
N GLN A 26 -11.93 -8.63 19.17
CA GLN A 26 -12.33 -7.57 18.23
C GLN A 26 -13.27 -8.10 17.14
N ARG A 27 -12.93 -9.24 16.55
CA ARG A 27 -13.77 -9.90 15.54
C ARG A 27 -15.13 -10.28 16.11
N ASP A 28 -15.18 -11.00 17.22
CA ASP A 28 -16.43 -11.51 17.79
C ASP A 28 -17.33 -10.35 18.23
N ARG A 29 -16.74 -9.26 18.74
CA ARG A 29 -17.45 -8.01 19.03
C ARG A 29 -18.07 -7.39 17.77
N LEU A 30 -17.32 -7.29 16.67
CA LEU A 30 -17.86 -6.79 15.40
C LEU A 30 -19.04 -7.66 14.93
N LEU A 31 -18.87 -8.99 14.95
CA LEU A 31 -19.89 -9.93 14.50
C LEU A 31 -21.19 -9.87 15.32
N GLY A 32 -21.09 -9.66 16.63
CA GLY A 32 -22.27 -9.47 17.49
C GLY A 32 -22.91 -8.09 17.30
N GLU A 33 -22.13 -7.03 17.45
CA GLU A 33 -22.68 -5.68 17.50
C GLU A 33 -23.19 -5.17 16.14
N VAL A 34 -22.68 -5.67 15.01
CA VAL A 34 -23.14 -5.23 13.67
C VAL A 34 -24.63 -5.52 13.46
N VAL A 35 -25.11 -6.66 13.98
CA VAL A 35 -26.52 -7.07 13.92
C VAL A 35 -27.33 -6.28 14.95
N GLU A 36 -26.84 -6.21 16.19
CA GLU A 36 -27.53 -5.52 17.29
C GLU A 36 -27.76 -4.03 16.98
N ARG A 37 -26.79 -3.39 16.32
CA ARG A 37 -26.86 -1.98 15.94
C ARG A 37 -27.58 -1.75 14.60
N GLY A 38 -28.07 -2.80 13.95
CA GLY A 38 -28.84 -2.70 12.71
C GLY A 38 -28.07 -2.13 11.52
N VAL A 39 -26.74 -2.28 11.50
CA VAL A 39 -25.89 -1.78 10.39
C VAL A 39 -26.32 -2.43 9.08
N LYS A 40 -26.38 -1.64 8.01
CA LYS A 40 -26.72 -2.05 6.65
C LYS A 40 -25.51 -2.00 5.72
N ASP A 41 -24.69 -0.97 5.82
CA ASP A 41 -23.51 -0.78 5.00
C ASP A 41 -22.29 -0.60 5.91
N LEU A 42 -21.36 -1.56 5.86
CA LEU A 42 -20.16 -1.60 6.69
C LEU A 42 -18.94 -1.23 5.85
N VAL A 43 -18.35 -0.07 6.14
CA VAL A 43 -17.19 0.47 5.43
C VAL A 43 -15.91 0.09 6.15
N PHE A 44 -15.12 -0.79 5.54
CA PHE A 44 -13.79 -1.14 6.00
C PHE A 44 -12.77 -0.19 5.38
N PHE A 45 -11.82 0.28 6.18
CA PHE A 45 -10.66 1.01 5.69
C PHE A 45 -9.36 0.36 6.17
N ALA A 46 -8.55 -0.06 5.21
CA ALA A 46 -7.18 -0.54 5.46
C ALA A 46 -6.19 0.50 4.91
N HIS A 47 -5.39 1.08 5.79
CA HIS A 47 -4.29 1.94 5.41
C HIS A 47 -2.96 1.15 5.32
N GLY A 48 -1.97 1.72 4.64
CA GLY A 48 -0.69 1.06 4.34
C GLY A 48 0.36 1.13 5.44
N TRP A 49 0.21 2.01 6.43
CA TRP A 49 1.26 2.35 7.41
C TRP A 49 0.70 2.48 8.83
N ASN A 50 1.11 1.61 9.74
CA ASN A 50 0.68 1.59 11.14
C ASN A 50 1.87 1.70 12.08
N ASN A 51 2.75 2.69 11.85
CA ASN A 51 3.95 2.95 12.68
C ASN A 51 3.63 2.95 14.17
N ASP A 52 2.50 3.55 14.53
CA ASP A 52 1.92 3.45 15.87
C ASP A 52 0.39 3.46 15.74
N ARG A 53 -0.29 2.80 16.70
CA ARG A 53 -1.75 2.67 16.70
C ARG A 53 -2.46 4.03 16.75
N SER A 54 -1.92 4.99 17.50
CA SER A 54 -2.55 6.30 17.65
C SER A 54 -2.58 7.09 16.34
N GLY A 55 -1.51 7.00 15.54
CA GLY A 55 -1.42 7.57 14.20
C GLY A 55 -2.43 6.97 13.25
N ALA A 56 -2.55 5.63 13.25
CA ALA A 56 -3.53 4.91 12.45
C ALA A 56 -4.97 5.31 12.80
N THR A 57 -5.32 5.33 14.09
CA THR A 57 -6.66 5.73 14.56
C THR A 57 -6.99 7.19 14.19
N ARG A 58 -6.03 8.13 14.28
CA ARG A 58 -6.23 9.53 13.82
C ARG A 58 -6.52 9.60 12.32
N LEU A 59 -5.80 8.84 11.51
CA LEU A 59 -6.06 8.80 10.07
C LEU A 59 -7.44 8.21 9.77
N TYR A 60 -7.84 7.13 10.46
CA TYR A 60 -9.17 6.53 10.32
C TYR A 60 -10.27 7.51 10.72
N SER A 61 -10.11 8.21 11.83
CA SER A 61 -11.03 9.27 12.26
C SER A 61 -11.20 10.34 11.18
N ARG A 62 -10.10 10.85 10.60
CA ARG A 62 -10.18 11.86 9.52
C ARG A 62 -10.75 11.32 8.21
N PHE A 63 -10.45 10.08 7.87
CA PHE A 63 -10.97 9.46 6.66
C PHE A 63 -12.49 9.27 6.74
N PHE A 64 -13.00 8.80 7.89
CA PHE A 64 -14.41 8.53 8.08
C PHE A 64 -15.25 9.76 8.44
N GLU A 65 -14.64 10.82 8.98
CA GLU A 65 -15.32 12.06 9.40
C GLU A 65 -16.39 12.59 8.42
N PRO A 66 -16.17 12.59 7.07
CA PRO A 66 -17.18 13.15 6.16
C PRO A 66 -18.42 12.28 5.96
N PHE A 67 -18.36 10.97 6.26
CA PHE A 67 -19.37 9.99 5.86
C PHE A 67 -20.76 10.22 6.49
N PRO A 68 -20.90 10.45 7.81
CA PRO A 68 -22.22 10.67 8.42
C PRO A 68 -22.97 11.86 7.81
N ALA A 69 -22.25 12.95 7.50
CA ALA A 69 -22.84 14.13 6.88
C ALA A 69 -23.15 13.95 5.38
N LEU A 70 -22.53 12.97 4.72
CA LEU A 70 -22.75 12.67 3.30
C LEU A 70 -23.87 11.66 3.06
N ALA A 71 -24.14 10.78 4.03
CA ALA A 71 -25.20 9.77 3.97
C ALA A 71 -25.89 9.61 5.34
N PRO A 72 -26.59 10.65 5.83
CA PRO A 72 -27.17 10.66 7.18
C PRO A 72 -28.31 9.65 7.39
N GLY A 73 -28.94 9.17 6.31
CA GLY A 73 -29.98 8.15 6.36
C GLY A 73 -29.45 6.71 6.21
N ALA A 74 -28.17 6.55 5.87
CA ALA A 74 -27.58 5.24 5.68
C ALA A 74 -27.30 4.59 7.03
N GLY A 75 -27.63 3.30 7.17
CA GLY A 75 -27.27 2.49 8.33
C GLY A 75 -25.78 2.14 8.31
N LEU A 76 -24.91 3.15 8.43
CA LEU A 76 -23.46 3.01 8.30
C LEU A 76 -22.83 2.41 9.56
N GLY A 77 -21.82 1.57 9.34
CA GLY A 77 -20.83 1.19 10.35
C GLY A 77 -19.43 1.31 9.76
N TYR A 78 -18.42 1.46 10.62
CA TYR A 78 -17.05 1.73 10.19
C TYR A 78 -16.06 0.75 10.82
N VAL A 79 -15.12 0.23 10.03
CA VAL A 79 -14.08 -0.69 10.51
C VAL A 79 -12.71 -0.20 10.11
N GLY A 80 -11.85 0.08 11.09
CA GLY A 80 -10.42 0.28 10.88
C GLY A 80 -9.68 -1.06 10.85
N VAL A 81 -8.94 -1.35 9.78
CA VAL A 81 -8.15 -2.59 9.67
C VAL A 81 -6.70 -2.30 10.07
N LEU A 82 -6.28 -2.84 11.21
CA LEU A 82 -4.92 -2.71 11.72
C LEU A 82 -4.13 -3.97 11.39
N TRP A 83 -2.91 -3.79 10.90
CA TRP A 83 -2.00 -4.89 10.53
C TRP A 83 -0.55 -4.39 10.63
N PRO A 84 0.45 -5.28 10.83
CA PRO A 84 1.81 -4.86 11.10
C PRO A 84 2.38 -4.24 9.83
N SER A 85 2.43 -2.92 9.80
CA SER A 85 2.88 -2.16 8.63
C SER A 85 3.55 -0.88 9.08
N MET A 86 4.50 -0.40 8.31
CA MET A 86 5.20 0.82 8.62
C MET A 86 5.57 1.61 7.38
N ARG A 87 5.93 2.85 7.64
CA ARG A 87 6.61 3.76 6.74
C ARG A 87 7.83 4.34 7.45
N PHE A 88 8.81 4.79 6.69
CA PHE A 88 9.90 5.57 7.24
C PHE A 88 9.40 6.95 7.72
N SER A 89 9.95 7.44 8.83
CA SER A 89 9.44 8.66 9.49
C SER A 89 9.85 9.94 8.77
N ASP A 90 10.89 9.87 7.93
CA ASP A 90 11.41 10.96 7.11
C ASP A 90 10.58 11.28 5.86
N GLU A 91 9.54 10.49 5.58
CA GLU A 91 8.55 10.82 4.55
C GLU A 91 7.52 11.85 5.13
N PRO A 92 7.11 12.91 4.43
CA PRO A 92 6.08 13.83 4.94
C PRO A 92 4.65 13.28 4.74
N ILE A 93 3.70 13.63 5.62
CA ILE A 93 2.26 13.35 5.45
C ILE A 93 1.48 14.68 5.47
N PRO A 94 0.66 15.00 4.46
CA PRO A 94 -0.20 16.19 4.50
C PRO A 94 -1.14 16.18 5.70
N ASP A 95 -1.36 17.35 6.29
CA ASP A 95 -2.36 17.60 7.34
C ASP A 95 -2.22 16.79 8.65
N LEU A 96 -1.18 15.97 8.81
CA LEU A 96 -0.74 15.45 10.11
C LEU A 96 0.39 16.33 10.63
N PRO A 97 0.46 16.59 11.95
CA PRO A 97 1.60 17.33 12.50
C PRO A 97 2.89 16.60 12.10
N LYS A 98 3.87 17.35 11.60
CA LYS A 98 5.21 16.81 11.36
C LYS A 98 5.63 16.07 12.64
N SER A 99 6.05 14.82 12.51
CA SER A 99 6.71 14.14 13.64
C SER A 99 7.78 15.10 14.15
N VAL A 100 7.77 15.40 15.46
CA VAL A 100 8.67 16.36 16.11
C VAL A 100 10.11 15.84 16.07
N VAL A 101 10.67 15.86 14.88
CA VAL A 101 12.09 15.79 14.60
C VAL A 101 12.34 17.12 13.91
N ALA A 102 13.21 17.93 14.53
CA ALA A 102 13.62 19.24 14.03
C ALA A 102 13.85 19.21 12.52
N GLU A 103 13.64 20.34 11.83
CA GLU A 103 14.01 20.50 10.42
C GLU A 103 15.40 19.91 10.17
N VAL A 104 15.43 18.66 9.71
CA VAL A 104 16.68 18.05 9.27
C VAL A 104 16.91 18.66 7.91
N PRO A 105 18.02 19.41 7.69
CA PRO A 105 18.30 19.95 6.38
C PRO A 105 18.28 18.80 5.36
N ALA A 106 17.91 19.10 4.12
CA ALA A 106 17.80 18.17 3.00
C ALA A 106 19.14 17.48 2.58
N ALA A 107 20.11 17.40 3.50
CA ALA A 107 21.33 16.62 3.44
C ALA A 107 21.42 15.71 4.68
N ALA A 108 20.30 15.08 5.06
CA ALA A 108 20.24 14.18 6.20
C ALA A 108 21.06 12.92 5.87
N ARG A 109 22.18 12.74 6.58
CA ARG A 109 22.99 11.51 6.56
C ARG A 109 22.07 10.27 6.58
N PRO A 110 22.50 9.12 6.02
CA PRO A 110 21.68 7.90 5.93
C PRO A 110 21.32 7.22 7.28
N VAL A 111 21.28 7.97 8.38
CA VAL A 111 20.91 7.55 9.73
C VAL A 111 19.42 7.18 9.81
N LEU A 112 19.12 6.18 10.66
CA LEU A 112 17.76 5.87 11.09
C LEU A 112 17.38 6.73 12.30
N ASP A 113 16.35 7.57 12.14
CA ASP A 113 15.77 8.33 13.25
C ASP A 113 15.06 7.40 14.26
N LYS A 114 14.82 7.91 15.48
CA LYS A 114 14.21 7.15 16.58
C LYS A 114 12.83 6.58 16.21
N GLY A 115 12.02 7.31 15.46
CA GLY A 115 10.69 6.88 15.02
C GLY A 115 10.79 5.71 14.06
N THR A 116 11.69 5.79 13.07
CA THR A 116 11.93 4.70 12.13
C THR A 116 12.51 3.46 12.82
N ARG A 117 13.48 3.62 13.73
CA ARG A 117 14.01 2.50 14.53
C ARG A 117 12.92 1.81 15.34
N HIS A 118 12.06 2.57 16.03
CA HIS A 118 10.95 2.02 16.79
C HIS A 118 9.96 1.26 15.89
N ALA A 119 9.56 1.85 14.76
CA ALA A 119 8.66 1.21 13.82
C ALA A 119 9.22 -0.11 13.26
N LEU A 120 10.52 -0.18 12.95
CA LEU A 120 11.18 -1.42 12.53
C LEU A 120 11.08 -2.53 13.60
N LEU A 121 11.26 -2.19 14.87
CA LEU A 121 11.17 -3.14 15.98
C LEU A 121 9.74 -3.67 16.18
N GLU A 122 8.73 -2.81 16.01
CA GLU A 122 7.32 -3.19 16.13
C GLU A 122 6.90 -4.12 14.98
N VAL A 123 7.29 -3.83 13.73
CA VAL A 123 6.85 -4.63 12.57
C VAL A 123 7.71 -5.88 12.31
N PHE A 124 8.88 -5.99 12.95
CA PHE A 124 9.77 -7.14 12.89
C PHE A 124 10.14 -7.60 14.32
N PRO A 125 9.17 -8.16 15.08
CA PRO A 125 9.42 -8.61 16.44
C PRO A 125 10.53 -9.67 16.49
N GLY A 126 11.38 -9.60 17.51
CA GLY A 126 12.53 -10.50 17.67
C GLY A 126 13.76 -10.16 16.81
N ARG A 127 13.73 -9.08 16.02
CA ARG A 127 14.84 -8.65 15.15
C ARG A 127 15.67 -7.49 15.72
N ALA A 128 15.59 -7.22 17.03
CA ALA A 128 16.25 -6.08 17.67
C ALA A 128 17.74 -5.97 17.38
N THR A 129 18.50 -7.08 17.53
CA THR A 129 19.93 -7.09 17.24
C THR A 129 20.25 -6.73 15.78
N VAL A 130 19.44 -7.20 14.84
CA VAL A 130 19.61 -6.92 13.40
C VAL A 130 19.35 -5.44 13.12
N VAL A 131 18.28 -4.88 13.68
CA VAL A 131 17.93 -3.45 13.54
C VAL A 131 19.05 -2.57 14.09
N GLU A 132 19.60 -2.90 15.26
CA GLU A 132 20.71 -2.12 15.85
C GLU A 132 22.02 -2.22 15.06
N GLN A 133 22.31 -3.38 14.45
CA GLN A 133 23.46 -3.52 13.56
C GLN A 133 23.31 -2.72 12.27
N LEU A 134 22.13 -2.77 11.63
CA LEU A 134 21.82 -1.96 10.46
C LEU A 134 21.94 -0.46 10.76
N ALA A 135 21.39 -0.03 11.88
CA ALA A 135 21.45 1.36 12.32
C ALA A 135 22.90 1.81 12.55
N ARG A 136 23.73 0.97 13.19
CA ARG A 136 25.15 1.25 13.41
C ARG A 136 25.94 1.38 12.10
N LEU A 137 25.70 0.51 11.12
CA LEU A 137 26.37 0.58 9.82
C LEU A 137 26.01 1.87 9.07
N LEU A 138 24.73 2.27 9.12
CA LEU A 138 24.25 3.54 8.56
C LEU A 138 24.82 4.78 9.29
N ASP A 139 25.07 4.67 10.60
CA ASP A 139 25.70 5.73 11.39
C ASP A 139 27.20 5.85 11.10
N GLN A 140 27.90 4.72 10.90
CA GLN A 140 29.36 4.66 10.74
C GLN A 140 29.85 4.86 9.31
N GLN A 141 29.07 4.41 8.31
CA GLN A 141 29.37 4.52 6.88
C GLN A 141 30.81 4.13 6.51
N PRO A 142 31.27 2.91 6.87
CA PRO A 142 32.61 2.45 6.51
C PRO A 142 32.78 2.43 4.99
N ASP A 143 33.99 2.77 4.52
CA ASP A 143 34.35 2.87 3.08
C ASP A 143 34.73 1.50 2.46
N GLU A 144 34.30 0.41 3.11
CA GLU A 144 34.65 -0.95 2.71
C GLU A 144 33.46 -1.62 2.03
N SER A 145 33.63 -2.09 0.79
CA SER A 145 32.59 -2.83 0.05
C SER A 145 32.05 -4.03 0.85
N ALA A 146 32.90 -4.70 1.64
CA ALA A 146 32.48 -5.79 2.52
C ALA A 146 31.44 -5.38 3.58
N SER A 147 31.47 -4.12 4.02
CA SER A 147 30.49 -3.60 4.98
C SER A 147 29.11 -3.37 4.35
N LEU A 148 29.06 -2.96 3.07
CA LEU A 148 27.79 -2.88 2.32
C LEU A 148 27.22 -4.28 2.05
N GLU A 149 28.05 -5.27 1.75
CA GLU A 149 27.58 -6.65 1.60
C GLU A 149 27.02 -7.24 2.92
N GLU A 150 27.68 -6.96 4.05
CA GLU A 150 27.15 -7.32 5.36
C GLU A 150 25.82 -6.59 5.66
N PHE A 151 25.73 -5.32 5.29
CA PHE A 151 24.48 -4.57 5.37
C PHE A 151 23.35 -5.25 4.57
N GLY A 152 23.60 -5.63 3.32
CA GLY A 152 22.63 -6.38 2.50
C GLY A 152 22.22 -7.71 3.12
N ARG A 153 23.17 -8.44 3.72
CA ARG A 153 22.89 -9.69 4.45
C ARG A 153 21.97 -9.46 5.66
N LEU A 154 22.20 -8.39 6.42
CA LEU A 154 21.35 -8.01 7.55
C LEU A 154 19.96 -7.55 7.09
N VAL A 155 19.85 -6.82 5.97
CA VAL A 155 18.58 -6.44 5.36
C VAL A 155 17.78 -7.70 4.99
N ARG A 156 18.38 -8.67 4.28
CA ARG A 156 17.74 -9.96 3.96
C ARG A 156 17.25 -10.68 5.23
N LEU A 157 18.07 -10.70 6.28
CA LEU A 157 17.75 -11.34 7.54
C LEU A 157 16.57 -10.67 8.27
N LEU A 158 16.50 -9.34 8.22
CA LEU A 158 15.41 -8.56 8.81
C LEU A 158 14.06 -8.89 8.16
N VAL A 159 14.02 -8.95 6.83
CA VAL A 159 12.77 -9.15 6.08
C VAL A 159 12.38 -10.62 5.87
N GLU A 160 13.18 -11.54 6.40
CA GLU A 160 12.99 -12.99 6.39
C GLU A 160 12.65 -13.59 5.02
N VAL A 161 13.26 -13.06 3.95
CA VAL A 161 13.01 -13.56 2.60
C VAL A 161 13.83 -14.83 2.39
N ARG A 162 13.15 -15.97 2.35
CA ARG A 162 13.73 -17.24 1.90
C ARG A 162 13.53 -17.39 0.39
N PRO A 163 14.57 -17.75 -0.37
CA PRO A 163 14.44 -18.11 -1.78
C PRO A 163 13.30 -19.12 -1.99
N GLN A 164 12.41 -18.86 -2.94
CA GLN A 164 11.31 -19.76 -3.34
C GLN A 164 10.35 -20.21 -2.21
N GLY A 165 10.19 -19.42 -1.14
CA GLY A 165 9.27 -19.75 -0.04
C GLY A 165 7.78 -19.66 -0.45
N PRO A 166 6.86 -20.40 0.22
CA PRO A 166 5.41 -20.35 -0.07
C PRO A 166 4.79 -18.95 0.03
N GLN A 167 5.43 -18.04 0.78
CA GLN A 167 4.98 -16.67 0.96
C GLN A 167 5.44 -15.73 -0.17
N ALA A 168 6.38 -16.13 -1.04
CA ALA A 168 6.83 -15.32 -2.18
C ALA A 168 5.67 -14.97 -3.13
N ALA A 169 4.69 -15.87 -3.24
CA ALA A 169 3.45 -15.66 -3.99
C ALA A 169 2.67 -14.41 -3.57
N PHE A 170 2.71 -14.03 -2.29
CA PHE A 170 2.00 -12.85 -1.80
C PHE A 170 2.74 -11.54 -2.08
N ALA A 171 4.01 -11.58 -2.49
CA ALA A 171 4.78 -10.40 -2.89
C ALA A 171 4.73 -10.14 -4.42
N ALA A 172 4.47 -11.17 -5.21
CA ALA A 172 4.41 -11.10 -6.67
C ALA A 172 3.24 -10.22 -7.17
N ASP A 173 3.44 -9.53 -8.28
CA ASP A 173 2.38 -8.76 -8.95
C ASP A 173 1.76 -9.50 -10.14
N THR A 174 2.50 -10.46 -10.66
CA THR A 174 2.28 -11.17 -11.91
C THR A 174 2.54 -12.65 -11.68
N LEU A 175 1.94 -13.48 -12.52
CA LEU A 175 2.07 -14.93 -12.53
C LEU A 175 2.45 -15.36 -13.94
N ALA A 176 3.62 -15.97 -14.09
CA ALA A 176 4.06 -16.60 -15.32
C ALA A 176 3.63 -18.08 -15.30
N GLU A 177 2.78 -18.48 -16.24
CA GLU A 177 2.24 -19.85 -16.31
C GLU A 177 1.63 -20.35 -14.97
N GLY A 178 1.05 -19.42 -14.20
CA GLY A 178 0.44 -19.70 -12.90
C GLY A 178 1.40 -19.71 -11.70
N VAL A 179 2.70 -19.51 -11.94
CA VAL A 179 3.73 -19.46 -10.90
C VAL A 179 4.11 -18.00 -10.62
N PRO A 180 4.21 -17.59 -9.34
CA PRO A 180 4.77 -16.29 -8.97
C PRO A 180 6.18 -16.07 -9.53
N GLU A 181 6.50 -14.82 -9.86
CA GLU A 181 7.86 -14.43 -10.26
C GLU A 181 8.91 -14.79 -9.20
N GLY A 182 10.16 -14.92 -9.67
CA GLY A 182 11.30 -15.36 -8.87
C GLY A 182 11.72 -14.39 -7.77
N ASP A 183 12.83 -14.72 -7.12
CA ASP A 183 13.32 -13.96 -5.97
C ASP A 183 13.79 -12.54 -6.38
N PRO A 184 13.57 -11.52 -5.53
CA PRO A 184 13.88 -10.12 -5.87
C PRO A 184 15.38 -9.84 -5.95
N GLU A 185 15.84 -9.33 -7.09
CA GLU A 185 17.23 -8.95 -7.37
C GLU A 185 17.80 -7.98 -6.32
N MET A 186 17.02 -7.03 -5.82
CA MET A 186 17.45 -6.11 -4.75
C MET A 186 17.86 -6.82 -3.46
N LEU A 187 17.39 -8.05 -3.22
CA LEU A 187 17.76 -8.83 -2.05
C LEU A 187 18.86 -9.85 -2.36
N PHE A 188 18.90 -10.42 -3.56
CA PHE A 188 19.76 -11.57 -3.88
C PHE A 188 20.89 -11.26 -4.88
N GLY A 189 20.89 -10.09 -5.49
CA GLY A 189 21.95 -9.58 -6.35
C GLY A 189 23.13 -8.99 -5.58
N ASP A 190 24.03 -8.32 -6.30
CA ASP A 190 25.20 -7.63 -5.75
C ASP A 190 24.76 -6.40 -4.95
N THR A 191 25.06 -6.36 -3.65
CA THR A 191 24.52 -5.34 -2.76
C THR A 191 25.08 -3.97 -3.09
N VAL A 192 26.38 -3.90 -3.42
CA VAL A 192 27.06 -2.63 -3.75
C VAL A 192 26.45 -2.00 -5.00
N ALA A 193 26.23 -2.78 -6.06
CA ALA A 193 25.59 -2.32 -7.28
C ALA A 193 24.16 -1.82 -7.02
N MET A 194 23.37 -2.56 -6.23
CA MET A 194 22.01 -2.15 -5.87
C MET A 194 21.97 -0.84 -5.08
N CYS A 195 22.88 -0.66 -4.12
CA CYS A 195 23.03 0.61 -3.40
C CYS A 195 23.41 1.75 -4.35
N GLY A 196 24.30 1.50 -5.31
CA GLY A 196 24.65 2.49 -6.35
C GLY A 196 23.43 2.94 -7.16
N GLU A 197 22.64 2.00 -7.66
CA GLU A 197 21.42 2.30 -8.44
C GLU A 197 20.40 3.12 -7.63
N PHE A 198 20.20 2.79 -6.35
CA PHE A 198 19.30 3.54 -5.49
C PHE A 198 19.82 4.96 -5.19
N ALA A 199 21.12 5.11 -4.94
CA ALA A 199 21.72 6.42 -4.69
C ALA A 199 21.58 7.34 -5.91
N GLU A 200 21.77 6.82 -7.12
CA GLU A 200 21.55 7.56 -8.37
C GLU A 200 20.09 7.99 -8.54
N ALA A 201 19.14 7.10 -8.25
CA ALA A 201 17.72 7.39 -8.36
C ALA A 201 17.26 8.49 -7.39
N LEU A 202 17.77 8.47 -6.15
CA LEU A 202 17.51 9.53 -5.16
C LEU A 202 18.04 10.88 -5.63
N ALA A 203 19.30 10.94 -6.08
CA ALA A 203 19.91 12.16 -6.59
C ALA A 203 19.13 12.74 -7.79
N GLN A 204 18.56 11.90 -8.67
CA GLN A 204 17.72 12.34 -9.78
C GLN A 204 16.37 12.93 -9.33
N SER A 205 15.76 12.38 -8.28
CA SER A 205 14.48 12.89 -7.74
C SER A 205 14.65 14.25 -7.06
N GLU A 206 15.80 14.53 -6.46
CA GLU A 206 16.09 15.82 -5.80
C GLU A 206 16.38 16.94 -6.81
N ASN A 207 16.95 16.59 -7.97
CA ASN A 207 17.27 17.53 -9.04
C ASN A 207 16.04 18.01 -9.86
N GLY A 208 14.84 17.51 -9.56
CA GLY A 208 13.60 17.81 -10.28
C GLY A 208 12.80 19.01 -9.78
N SER A 209 13.28 20.25 -9.96
CA SER A 209 12.50 21.44 -10.41
C SER A 209 13.34 22.74 -10.35
N GLY A 210 13.94 23.13 -11.47
CA GLY A 210 14.02 24.54 -11.88
C GLY A 210 15.08 25.46 -11.29
N ALA A 211 16.03 25.02 -10.48
CA ALA A 211 17.19 25.83 -10.10
C ALA A 211 18.48 25.04 -10.27
N ALA A 212 19.60 25.75 -10.53
CA ALA A 212 20.93 25.17 -10.62
C ALA A 212 21.33 24.50 -9.29
N ALA A 213 20.84 23.29 -9.06
CA ALA A 213 21.29 22.44 -7.98
C ALA A 213 22.69 21.96 -8.33
N ALA A 214 23.64 22.15 -7.41
CA ALA A 214 24.96 21.54 -7.52
C ALA A 214 24.78 20.03 -7.70
N ALA A 215 25.52 19.42 -8.62
CA ALA A 215 25.45 17.97 -8.84
C ALA A 215 25.82 17.24 -7.54
N VAL A 216 24.81 16.74 -6.82
CA VAL A 216 25.01 15.91 -5.63
C VAL A 216 25.59 14.59 -6.09
N GLN A 217 26.81 14.27 -5.68
CA GLN A 217 27.43 12.99 -5.99
C GLN A 217 26.70 11.88 -5.23
N PRO A 218 26.16 10.85 -5.90
CA PRO A 218 25.46 9.76 -5.23
C PRO A 218 26.37 9.07 -4.19
N GLN A 219 25.89 8.94 -2.95
CA GLN A 219 26.62 8.22 -1.90
C GLN A 219 26.03 6.82 -1.72
N LEU A 220 26.89 5.80 -1.72
CA LEU A 220 26.45 4.40 -1.61
C LEU A 220 25.63 4.12 -0.34
N TRP A 221 25.92 4.80 0.77
CA TRP A 221 25.18 4.61 2.02
C TRP A 221 23.78 5.26 2.01
N ASP A 222 23.53 6.29 1.19
CA ASP A 222 22.17 6.75 0.89
C ASP A 222 21.39 5.67 0.15
N GLY A 223 22.05 5.02 -0.80
CA GLY A 223 21.57 3.81 -1.45
C GLY A 223 21.34 2.64 -0.49
N GLY A 224 22.18 2.48 0.54
CA GLY A 224 22.00 1.49 1.60
C GLY A 224 20.74 1.75 2.44
N LYS A 225 20.50 3.01 2.84
CA LYS A 225 19.25 3.37 3.53
C LYS A 225 18.04 3.09 2.64
N GLU A 226 18.13 3.39 1.36
CA GLU A 226 17.07 3.13 0.40
C GLU A 226 16.84 1.63 0.15
N LEU A 227 17.89 0.83 0.09
CA LEU A 227 17.80 -0.63 0.04
C LEU A 227 17.00 -1.18 1.24
N LEU A 228 17.32 -0.71 2.46
CA LEU A 228 16.57 -1.09 3.67
C LEU A 228 15.10 -0.65 3.59
N ARG A 229 14.83 0.56 3.09
CA ARG A 229 13.47 1.06 2.86
C ARG A 229 12.70 0.17 1.88
N GLN A 230 13.27 -0.13 0.72
CA GLN A 230 12.63 -0.94 -0.32
C GLN A 230 12.44 -2.39 0.12
N ALA A 231 13.40 -2.98 0.81
CA ALA A 231 13.25 -4.31 1.41
C ALA A 231 12.10 -4.35 2.42
N THR A 232 11.98 -3.32 3.28
CA THR A 232 10.88 -3.19 4.23
C THR A 232 9.54 -3.08 3.50
N TYR A 233 9.43 -2.27 2.45
CA TYR A 233 8.22 -2.16 1.63
C TYR A 233 7.87 -3.44 0.88
N PHE A 234 8.86 -4.21 0.42
CA PHE A 234 8.61 -5.53 -0.12
C PHE A 234 8.04 -6.50 0.93
N ALA A 235 8.53 -6.45 2.16
CA ALA A 235 7.95 -7.21 3.27
C ALA A 235 6.50 -6.77 3.55
N MET A 236 6.20 -5.46 3.52
CA MET A 236 4.84 -4.94 3.70
C MET A 236 3.91 -5.37 2.56
N LYS A 237 4.38 -5.32 1.30
CA LYS A 237 3.65 -5.79 0.13
C LYS A 237 3.27 -7.26 0.26
N ARG A 238 4.23 -8.10 0.67
CA ARG A 238 4.00 -9.53 0.93
C ARG A 238 2.96 -9.74 2.03
N ARG A 239 3.16 -9.07 3.16
CA ARG A 239 2.29 -9.16 4.33
C ARG A 239 0.88 -8.66 4.04
N ALA A 240 0.71 -7.61 3.24
CA ALA A 240 -0.61 -7.15 2.78
C ALA A 240 -1.35 -8.26 2.02
N GLY A 241 -0.66 -9.03 1.17
CA GLY A 241 -1.24 -10.19 0.50
C GLY A 241 -1.66 -11.28 1.48
N THR A 242 -0.78 -11.63 2.44
CA THR A 242 -1.04 -12.63 3.48
C THR A 242 -2.23 -12.24 4.36
N VAL A 243 -2.21 -11.05 4.96
CA VAL A 243 -3.27 -10.53 5.84
C VAL A 243 -4.57 -10.37 5.07
N GLY A 244 -4.51 -9.92 3.82
CA GLY A 244 -5.68 -9.81 2.95
C GLY A 244 -6.35 -11.17 2.75
N GLU A 245 -5.62 -12.14 2.19
CA GLU A 245 -6.19 -13.44 1.81
C GLU A 245 -6.51 -14.33 3.04
N ARG A 246 -5.59 -14.42 4.01
CA ARG A 246 -5.72 -15.34 5.15
C ARG A 246 -6.44 -14.74 6.34
N GLY A 247 -6.45 -13.42 6.46
CA GLY A 247 -7.12 -12.69 7.53
C GLY A 247 -8.43 -12.07 7.06
N LEU A 248 -8.36 -10.88 6.46
CA LEU A 248 -9.54 -10.05 6.16
C LEU A 248 -10.57 -10.77 5.29
N GLY A 249 -10.15 -11.52 4.26
CA GLY A 249 -11.06 -12.30 3.42
C GLY A 249 -11.86 -13.35 4.22
N ARG A 250 -11.22 -14.02 5.18
CA ARG A 250 -11.87 -15.00 6.06
C ARG A 250 -12.80 -14.32 7.07
N ALA A 251 -12.38 -13.19 7.64
CA ALA A 251 -13.21 -12.42 8.57
C ALA A 251 -14.48 -11.88 7.88
N VAL A 252 -14.37 -11.38 6.65
CA VAL A 252 -15.53 -10.97 5.83
C VAL A 252 -16.41 -12.18 5.48
N GLY A 253 -15.82 -13.35 5.22
CA GLY A 253 -16.57 -14.59 5.03
C GLY A 253 -17.40 -15.00 6.27
N GLN A 254 -16.83 -14.86 7.46
CA GLN A 254 -17.53 -15.10 8.72
C GLN A 254 -18.66 -14.08 8.93
N LEU A 255 -18.40 -12.80 8.66
CA LEU A 255 -19.42 -11.76 8.68
C LEU A 255 -20.57 -12.06 7.72
N ALA A 256 -20.28 -12.51 6.50
CA ALA A 256 -21.31 -12.87 5.52
C ALA A 256 -22.21 -14.03 5.99
N HIS A 257 -21.69 -14.92 6.84
CA HIS A 257 -22.46 -16.01 7.42
C HIS A 257 -23.32 -15.54 8.61
N THR A 258 -22.75 -14.73 9.52
CA THR A 258 -23.43 -14.25 10.72
C THR A 258 -24.45 -13.15 10.44
N ALA A 259 -24.15 -12.26 9.47
CA ALA A 259 -24.94 -11.09 9.14
C ALA A 259 -25.11 -10.97 7.61
N PRO A 260 -25.88 -11.88 6.97
CA PRO A 260 -25.96 -11.99 5.52
C PRO A 260 -26.55 -10.75 4.82
N ASP A 261 -27.35 -9.96 5.54
CA ASP A 261 -27.97 -8.73 5.03
C ASP A 261 -27.04 -7.51 5.06
N VAL A 262 -25.90 -7.60 5.75
CA VAL A 262 -24.91 -6.51 5.80
C VAL A 262 -24.17 -6.46 4.46
N ARG A 263 -24.00 -5.25 3.95
CA ARG A 263 -23.25 -4.93 2.72
C ARG A 263 -21.86 -4.47 3.11
N VAL A 264 -20.83 -5.08 2.56
CA VAL A 264 -19.44 -4.76 2.87
C VAL A 264 -18.82 -3.90 1.78
N HIS A 265 -18.20 -2.79 2.19
CA HIS A 265 -17.48 -1.86 1.31
C HIS A 265 -16.03 -1.80 1.74
N LEU A 266 -15.13 -2.31 0.90
CA LEU A 266 -13.71 -2.31 1.21
C LEU A 266 -13.03 -1.08 0.63
N VAL A 267 -12.34 -0.33 1.45
CA VAL A 267 -11.49 0.79 1.03
C VAL A 267 -10.06 0.48 1.43
N GLY A 268 -9.13 0.64 0.49
CA GLY A 268 -7.72 0.38 0.75
C GLY A 268 -6.84 1.49 0.20
N HIS A 269 -5.93 1.99 1.03
CA HIS A 269 -4.92 2.98 0.64
C HIS A 269 -3.53 2.36 0.58
N SER A 270 -2.69 2.73 -0.40
CA SER A 270 -1.31 2.25 -0.51
C SER A 270 -1.25 0.71 -0.48
N PHE A 271 -0.45 0.09 0.38
CA PHE A 271 -0.47 -1.37 0.59
C PHE A 271 -1.77 -1.90 1.20
N GLY A 272 -2.54 -1.07 1.91
CA GLY A 272 -3.92 -1.40 2.30
C GLY A 272 -4.83 -1.64 1.09
N GLY A 273 -4.56 -1.00 -0.05
CA GLY A 273 -5.19 -1.30 -1.33
C GLY A 273 -4.90 -2.72 -1.82
N ARG A 274 -3.66 -3.18 -1.66
CA ARG A 274 -3.28 -4.57 -1.93
C ARG A 274 -3.98 -5.53 -0.98
N LEU A 275 -4.01 -5.20 0.32
CA LEU A 275 -4.65 -6.00 1.36
C LEU A 275 -6.12 -6.27 1.06
N VAL A 276 -6.92 -5.22 0.81
CA VAL A 276 -8.35 -5.40 0.48
C VAL A 276 -8.56 -6.11 -0.86
N SER A 277 -7.62 -6.00 -1.79
CA SER A 277 -7.68 -6.72 -3.07
C SER A 277 -7.40 -8.21 -2.90
N PHE A 278 -6.44 -8.59 -2.05
CA PHE A 278 -6.17 -9.99 -1.69
C PHE A 278 -7.27 -10.58 -0.80
N ALA A 279 -8.00 -9.76 -0.03
CA ALA A 279 -9.19 -10.24 0.68
C ALA A 279 -10.22 -10.88 -0.25
N LEU A 280 -10.32 -10.43 -1.51
CA LEU A 280 -11.19 -11.06 -2.52
C LEU A 280 -10.78 -12.50 -2.87
N ARG A 281 -9.49 -12.84 -2.78
CA ARG A 281 -8.99 -14.23 -2.92
C ARG A 281 -9.37 -15.07 -1.71
N GLY A 282 -9.34 -14.48 -0.52
CA GLY A 282 -9.65 -15.13 0.74
C GLY A 282 -11.14 -15.34 1.04
N LEU A 283 -12.03 -14.73 0.25
CA LEU A 283 -13.48 -14.92 0.40
C LEU A 283 -13.85 -16.39 0.19
N PRO A 284 -14.71 -16.98 1.04
CA PRO A 284 -15.32 -18.28 0.75
C PRO A 284 -16.12 -18.27 -0.56
N GLU A 285 -16.31 -19.45 -1.15
CA GLU A 285 -17.15 -19.62 -2.34
C GLU A 285 -18.60 -19.21 -2.04
N GLY A 286 -19.29 -18.62 -3.03
CA GLY A 286 -20.67 -18.17 -2.88
C GLY A 286 -20.86 -16.85 -2.12
N VAL A 287 -19.84 -16.31 -1.44
CA VAL A 287 -19.94 -15.03 -0.72
C VAL A 287 -20.07 -13.85 -1.70
N ARG A 288 -21.14 -13.07 -1.53
CA ARG A 288 -21.48 -11.88 -2.36
C ARG A 288 -21.72 -10.61 -1.53
N THR A 289 -21.33 -10.59 -0.24
CA THR A 289 -21.54 -9.44 0.65
C THR A 289 -20.73 -8.20 0.25
N VAL A 290 -19.57 -8.39 -0.40
CA VAL A 290 -18.72 -7.27 -0.83
C VAL A 290 -19.36 -6.54 -2.02
N LYS A 291 -19.88 -5.34 -1.76
CA LYS A 291 -20.63 -4.50 -2.72
C LYS A 291 -19.79 -3.45 -3.42
N SER A 292 -18.59 -3.17 -2.94
CA SER A 292 -17.63 -2.32 -3.66
C SER A 292 -16.24 -2.47 -3.10
N VAL A 293 -15.24 -2.24 -3.95
CA VAL A 293 -13.85 -2.04 -3.53
C VAL A 293 -13.38 -0.69 -4.06
N THR A 294 -12.87 0.19 -3.19
CA THR A 294 -12.29 1.48 -3.58
C THR A 294 -10.80 1.49 -3.22
N LEU A 295 -9.95 1.68 -4.22
CA LEU A 295 -8.50 1.72 -4.09
C LEU A 295 -8.05 3.18 -4.19
N LEU A 296 -7.38 3.69 -3.16
CA LEU A 296 -6.85 5.05 -3.09
C LEU A 296 -5.33 4.97 -3.14
N GLN A 297 -4.70 5.51 -4.20
CA GLN A 297 -3.22 5.52 -4.31
C GLN A 297 -2.63 4.11 -4.07
N ALA A 298 -3.24 3.08 -4.65
CA ALA A 298 -2.88 1.69 -4.38
C ALA A 298 -1.45 1.35 -4.84
N ALA A 299 -0.64 0.84 -3.91
CA ALA A 299 0.79 0.58 -4.08
C ALA A 299 1.07 -0.86 -4.53
N PHE A 300 0.53 -1.23 -5.70
CA PHE A 300 0.84 -2.48 -6.39
C PHE A 300 0.53 -2.37 -7.89
N SER A 301 0.95 -3.35 -8.68
CA SER A 301 0.99 -3.25 -10.14
C SER A 301 -0.36 -2.89 -10.75
N HIS A 302 -0.34 -1.96 -11.70
CA HIS A 302 -1.50 -1.61 -12.54
C HIS A 302 -2.04 -2.77 -13.38
N TYR A 303 -1.27 -3.85 -13.54
CA TYR A 303 -1.67 -5.07 -14.24
C TYR A 303 -2.16 -6.16 -13.30
N ALA A 304 -2.26 -5.93 -11.99
CA ALA A 304 -2.58 -6.98 -11.02
C ALA A 304 -3.90 -7.71 -11.32
N PHE A 305 -4.87 -7.06 -11.97
CA PHE A 305 -6.16 -7.67 -12.34
C PHE A 305 -6.23 -8.14 -13.80
N ALA A 306 -5.18 -7.93 -14.60
CA ALA A 306 -5.15 -8.22 -16.02
C ALA A 306 -5.14 -9.73 -16.28
N ALA A 307 -5.96 -10.16 -17.24
CA ALA A 307 -6.00 -11.56 -17.67
C ALA A 307 -4.74 -11.97 -18.43
N ARG A 308 -4.11 -11.02 -19.13
CA ARG A 308 -2.85 -11.16 -19.85
C ARG A 308 -2.07 -9.85 -19.78
N LEU A 309 -0.76 -9.92 -19.64
CA LEU A 309 0.09 -8.73 -19.68
C LEU A 309 0.31 -8.27 -21.14
N PRO A 310 0.32 -6.95 -21.43
CA PRO A 310 0.58 -6.45 -22.77
C PRO A 310 1.95 -6.83 -23.34
N HIS A 311 2.94 -7.02 -22.46
CA HIS A 311 4.33 -7.33 -22.81
C HIS A 311 4.68 -8.82 -22.68
N ASP A 312 3.82 -9.63 -22.07
CA ASP A 312 3.94 -11.09 -22.02
C ASP A 312 2.56 -11.73 -21.92
N THR A 313 2.05 -12.21 -23.05
CA THR A 313 0.69 -12.77 -23.13
C THR A 313 0.53 -14.12 -22.43
N ARG A 314 1.62 -14.77 -21.99
CA ARG A 314 1.59 -15.99 -21.19
C ARG A 314 1.46 -15.71 -19.69
N SER A 315 1.73 -14.47 -19.29
CA SER A 315 1.66 -14.04 -17.91
C SER A 315 0.36 -13.28 -17.64
N SER A 316 -0.10 -13.32 -16.39
CA SER A 316 -1.31 -12.62 -15.92
C SER A 316 -1.02 -11.87 -14.64
N GLY A 317 -1.91 -10.96 -14.24
CA GLY A 317 -1.83 -10.33 -12.93
C GLY A 317 -2.15 -11.32 -11.80
N VAL A 318 -1.52 -11.14 -10.64
CA VAL A 318 -1.68 -12.01 -9.45
C VAL A 318 -3.13 -12.05 -8.88
N LEU A 319 -3.95 -11.07 -9.25
CA LEU A 319 -5.36 -10.91 -8.89
C LEU A 319 -6.28 -11.01 -10.12
N ASN A 320 -5.83 -11.66 -11.20
CA ASN A 320 -6.64 -11.92 -12.38
C ASN A 320 -8.01 -12.51 -11.98
N GLY A 321 -9.08 -11.91 -12.48
CA GLY A 321 -10.46 -12.34 -12.24
C GLY A 321 -11.03 -11.99 -10.85
N GLN A 322 -10.21 -11.56 -9.89
CA GLN A 322 -10.66 -11.32 -8.52
C GLN A 322 -11.63 -10.15 -8.39
N HIS A 323 -11.55 -9.15 -9.27
CA HIS A 323 -12.53 -8.06 -9.37
C HIS A 323 -13.97 -8.57 -9.64
N LYS A 324 -14.15 -9.79 -10.17
CA LYS A 324 -15.46 -10.42 -10.41
C LYS A 324 -16.10 -10.98 -9.14
N ARG A 325 -15.33 -11.12 -8.06
CA ARG A 325 -15.82 -11.54 -6.73
C ARG A 325 -16.65 -10.44 -6.05
N ILE A 326 -16.55 -9.20 -6.54
CA ILE A 326 -17.30 -8.05 -6.04
C ILE A 326 -18.69 -8.07 -6.65
N ASP A 327 -19.72 -7.92 -5.82
CA ASP A 327 -21.10 -7.70 -6.24
C ASP A 327 -21.35 -6.20 -6.51
N GLY A 328 -20.48 -5.61 -7.33
CA GLY A 328 -20.30 -4.18 -7.49
C GLY A 328 -19.01 -3.80 -8.21
N PRO A 329 -18.67 -2.50 -8.28
CA PRO A 329 -17.46 -2.05 -8.96
C PRO A 329 -16.19 -2.19 -8.12
N LEU A 330 -15.06 -2.35 -8.81
CA LEU A 330 -13.73 -2.00 -8.30
C LEU A 330 -13.38 -0.60 -8.82
N VAL A 331 -13.27 0.37 -7.92
CA VAL A 331 -12.93 1.76 -8.26
C VAL A 331 -11.49 2.04 -7.85
N CYS A 332 -10.67 2.50 -8.78
CA CYS A 332 -9.29 2.91 -8.55
C CYS A 332 -9.16 4.42 -8.72
N CYS A 333 -8.94 5.13 -7.62
CA CYS A 333 -8.59 6.54 -7.63
C CYS A 333 -7.07 6.67 -7.72
N HIS A 334 -6.60 7.36 -8.75
CA HIS A 334 -5.18 7.53 -9.02
C HIS A 334 -4.82 9.01 -9.17
N SER A 335 -3.55 9.35 -8.94
CA SER A 335 -3.06 10.72 -9.12
C SER A 335 -1.66 10.72 -9.70
N ARG A 336 -1.45 11.56 -10.71
CA ARG A 336 -0.11 11.85 -11.27
C ARG A 336 0.81 12.59 -10.30
N HIS A 337 0.27 13.14 -9.21
CA HIS A 337 1.06 13.83 -8.17
C HIS A 337 1.64 12.86 -7.13
N ASP A 338 1.36 11.56 -7.23
CA ASP A 338 1.93 10.52 -6.39
C ASP A 338 3.32 10.09 -6.89
N SER A 339 4.36 10.77 -6.42
CA SER A 339 5.74 10.54 -6.86
C SER A 339 6.30 9.19 -6.37
N ALA A 340 5.87 8.70 -5.20
CA ALA A 340 6.25 7.38 -4.71
C ALA A 340 5.85 6.29 -5.72
N LEU A 341 4.61 6.36 -6.22
CA LEU A 341 4.10 5.40 -7.19
C LEU A 341 4.53 5.67 -8.63
N GLY A 342 4.85 6.92 -8.97
CA GLY A 342 5.32 7.30 -10.30
C GLY A 342 6.79 6.97 -10.57
N THR A 343 7.64 6.91 -9.53
CA THR A 343 9.10 6.85 -9.68
C THR A 343 9.75 5.70 -8.91
N ILE A 344 9.52 5.64 -7.59
CA ILE A 344 10.17 4.66 -6.70
C ILE A 344 9.60 3.26 -6.93
N TYR A 345 8.28 3.16 -7.06
CA TYR A 345 7.62 1.87 -7.29
C TYR A 345 8.10 1.18 -8.58
N PRO A 346 8.15 1.83 -9.77
CA PRO A 346 8.67 1.18 -10.98
C PRO A 346 10.12 0.69 -10.86
N LEU A 347 10.97 1.45 -10.17
CA LEU A 347 12.36 1.07 -9.92
C LEU A 347 12.44 -0.17 -9.01
N ALA A 348 11.79 -0.11 -7.85
CA ALA A 348 11.75 -1.21 -6.90
C ALA A 348 11.11 -2.47 -7.50
N SER A 349 10.07 -2.32 -8.34
CA SER A 349 9.42 -3.45 -9.00
C SER A 349 10.31 -4.11 -10.05
N ARG A 350 11.11 -3.34 -10.81
CA ARG A 350 12.12 -3.90 -11.72
C ARG A 350 13.13 -4.74 -10.95
N MET A 351 13.66 -4.18 -9.87
CA MET A 351 14.66 -4.82 -9.01
C MET A 351 14.06 -5.96 -8.18
N ALA A 352 12.74 -6.18 -8.21
CA ALA A 352 12.07 -7.26 -7.52
C ALA A 352 11.86 -8.54 -8.36
N GLY A 353 12.39 -8.62 -9.59
CA GLY A 353 12.53 -9.92 -10.29
C GLY A 353 12.06 -10.03 -11.75
N ASP A 354 12.04 -8.97 -12.54
CA ASP A 354 11.74 -9.10 -13.99
C ASP A 354 12.77 -8.35 -14.85
N ALA A 355 14.01 -8.83 -14.65
CA ALA A 355 15.16 -8.53 -15.48
C ALA A 355 15.10 -9.36 -16.78
N ARG A 356 14.34 -8.87 -17.77
CA ARG A 356 14.76 -9.00 -19.17
C ARG A 356 14.92 -7.61 -19.78
N ALA A 357 16.17 -7.17 -19.76
CA ALA A 357 16.85 -6.18 -20.60
C ALA A 357 16.10 -4.86 -20.90
N ILE A 358 16.38 -3.82 -20.10
CA ILE A 358 16.43 -2.43 -20.60
C ILE A 358 17.57 -1.71 -19.86
N THR A 359 18.68 -1.45 -20.56
CA THR A 359 19.74 -0.51 -20.14
C THR A 359 19.62 0.77 -20.98
N GLY A 360 19.58 1.94 -20.33
CA GLY A 360 19.76 3.24 -20.98
C GLY A 360 18.53 4.13 -21.19
N PHE A 361 18.79 5.44 -21.09
CA PHE A 361 17.99 6.67 -21.29
C PHE A 361 16.51 6.56 -21.74
N GLY A 362 15.61 7.14 -20.92
CA GLY A 362 14.14 7.12 -21.10
C GLY A 362 13.36 6.46 -19.93
N VAL A 363 14.07 6.16 -18.85
CA VAL A 363 13.76 5.18 -17.81
C VAL A 363 12.41 5.41 -17.10
N GLY A 364 12.04 6.64 -16.71
CA GLY A 364 10.77 6.86 -15.99
C GLY A 364 9.50 6.52 -16.78
N SER A 365 9.42 6.92 -18.05
CA SER A 365 8.23 6.68 -18.90
C SER A 365 8.15 5.24 -19.41
N LEU A 366 9.29 4.61 -19.70
CA LEU A 366 9.36 3.21 -20.16
C LEU A 366 9.20 2.22 -19.01
N LEU A 367 9.81 2.46 -17.84
CA LEU A 367 9.55 1.67 -16.64
C LEU A 367 8.08 1.79 -16.23
N GLY A 368 7.49 2.99 -16.23
CA GLY A 368 6.09 3.19 -15.87
C GLY A 368 5.08 2.41 -16.74
N LYS A 369 5.42 2.04 -17.98
CA LYS A 369 4.56 1.24 -18.85
C LYS A 369 4.54 -0.25 -18.49
N LYS A 370 5.67 -0.80 -18.02
CA LYS A 370 5.79 -2.21 -17.62
C LYS A 370 5.51 -2.40 -16.12
N TRP A 371 5.95 -1.43 -15.32
CA TRP A 371 6.07 -1.47 -13.86
C TRP A 371 5.21 -0.43 -13.12
N GLY A 372 4.19 0.12 -13.78
CA GLY A 372 3.37 1.15 -13.17
C GLY A 372 2.53 0.62 -12.01
N ALA A 373 2.22 1.50 -11.05
CA ALA A 373 1.31 1.23 -9.96
C ALA A 373 -0.12 1.71 -10.26
N LEU A 374 -1.11 1.02 -9.69
CA LEU A 374 -2.52 1.40 -9.74
C LEU A 374 -2.75 2.84 -9.27
N GLY A 375 -2.13 3.24 -8.16
CA GLY A 375 -2.32 4.57 -7.59
C GLY A 375 -1.77 5.74 -8.41
N TYR A 376 -0.92 5.47 -9.41
CA TYR A 376 -0.43 6.48 -10.35
C TYR A 376 -1.19 6.43 -11.69
N GLY A 377 -1.31 5.24 -12.28
CA GLY A 377 -1.81 5.04 -13.64
C GLY A 377 -3.19 4.39 -13.78
N GLY A 378 -3.87 4.07 -12.68
CA GLY A 378 -5.12 3.33 -12.66
C GLY A 378 -4.96 1.86 -13.07
N VAL A 379 -6.07 1.12 -13.13
CA VAL A 379 -6.14 -0.26 -13.64
C VAL A 379 -5.84 -0.29 -15.13
N GLN A 380 -4.95 -1.20 -15.55
CA GLN A 380 -4.52 -1.39 -16.93
C GLN A 380 -4.79 -2.82 -17.42
N ALA A 381 -4.93 -2.97 -18.74
CA ALA A 381 -5.13 -4.25 -19.44
C ALA A 381 -6.31 -5.12 -18.93
N VAL A 382 -7.32 -4.51 -18.31
CA VAL A 382 -8.60 -5.16 -17.98
C VAL A 382 -9.67 -4.65 -18.95
N LYS A 383 -10.18 -5.55 -19.81
CA LYS A 383 -11.20 -5.21 -20.82
C LYS A 383 -12.45 -4.62 -20.16
N GLY A 384 -12.94 -3.51 -20.70
CA GLY A 384 -14.14 -2.84 -20.22
C GLY A 384 -13.93 -1.90 -19.05
N THR A 385 -12.68 -1.65 -18.62
CA THR A 385 -12.36 -0.63 -17.61
C THR A 385 -12.82 0.74 -18.10
N ARG A 386 -13.68 1.41 -17.33
CA ARG A 386 -14.12 2.79 -17.63
C ARG A 386 -13.25 3.78 -16.90
N SER A 387 -13.04 4.97 -17.49
CA SER A 387 -12.26 6.04 -16.87
C SER A 387 -13.08 7.32 -16.75
N TYR A 388 -12.93 8.02 -15.64
CA TYR A 388 -13.61 9.27 -15.34
C TYR A 388 -12.63 10.29 -14.75
N LEU A 389 -12.87 11.57 -14.99
CA LEU A 389 -12.34 12.61 -14.10
C LEU A 389 -13.16 12.59 -12.80
N LEU A 390 -12.54 12.91 -11.66
CA LEU A 390 -13.22 12.95 -10.36
C LEU A 390 -14.52 13.76 -10.39
N ALA A 391 -14.52 14.94 -11.01
CA ALA A 391 -15.71 15.80 -11.09
C ALA A 391 -16.87 15.13 -11.85
N ASP A 392 -16.58 14.30 -12.86
CA ASP A 392 -17.59 13.58 -13.63
C ASP A 392 -18.07 12.34 -12.90
N ALA A 393 -17.16 11.60 -12.25
CA ALA A 393 -17.49 10.46 -11.42
C ALA A 393 -18.46 10.82 -10.28
N LEU A 394 -18.31 12.01 -9.69
CA LEU A 394 -19.17 12.52 -8.61
C LEU A 394 -20.58 12.93 -9.06
N LYS A 395 -20.80 13.08 -10.37
CA LYS A 395 -22.10 13.40 -10.98
C LYS A 395 -22.73 12.19 -11.68
N ALA A 396 -21.89 11.24 -12.10
CA ALA A 396 -22.31 10.06 -12.82
C ALA A 396 -22.84 8.96 -11.88
N ARG A 397 -23.68 8.08 -12.44
CA ARG A 397 -23.93 6.78 -11.82
C ARG A 397 -22.79 5.83 -12.21
N LEU A 398 -21.92 5.51 -11.26
CA LEU A 398 -20.81 4.59 -11.49
C LEU A 398 -21.31 3.20 -11.93
N PRO A 399 -20.54 2.47 -12.76
CA PRO A 399 -20.84 1.11 -13.16
C PRO A 399 -21.20 0.18 -12.01
N SER A 400 -22.09 -0.80 -12.26
CA SER A 400 -22.48 -1.83 -11.29
C SER A 400 -21.54 -3.00 -11.18
N SER A 401 -20.54 -3.09 -12.04
CA SER A 401 -19.56 -4.16 -12.04
C SER A 401 -18.34 -3.74 -12.86
N GLY A 402 -17.26 -4.50 -12.71
CA GLY A 402 -16.01 -4.28 -13.42
C GLY A 402 -15.16 -3.18 -12.79
N CYS A 403 -14.06 -2.88 -13.48
CA CYS A 403 -13.08 -1.90 -13.03
C CYS A 403 -13.42 -0.49 -13.51
N VAL A 404 -13.16 0.50 -12.66
CA VAL A 404 -13.35 1.92 -12.92
C VAL A 404 -12.12 2.68 -12.47
N ASN A 405 -11.53 3.48 -13.35
CA ASN A 405 -10.48 4.44 -13.01
C ASN A 405 -11.10 5.82 -12.79
N ILE A 406 -10.65 6.50 -11.73
CA ILE A 406 -10.99 7.89 -11.44
C ILE A 406 -9.68 8.66 -11.31
N ASP A 407 -9.47 9.64 -12.20
CA ASP A 407 -8.38 10.61 -12.05
C ASP A 407 -8.74 11.58 -10.91
N ALA A 408 -8.06 11.42 -9.78
CA ALA A 408 -8.24 12.20 -8.57
C ALA A 408 -7.22 13.34 -8.42
N ALA A 409 -6.38 13.59 -9.43
CA ALA A 409 -5.28 14.56 -9.35
C ALA A 409 -5.75 16.02 -9.13
N ALA A 410 -7.03 16.32 -9.34
CA ALA A 410 -7.59 17.63 -9.01
C ALA A 410 -7.58 17.93 -7.50
N VAL A 411 -7.72 16.89 -6.67
CA VAL A 411 -7.77 17.00 -5.19
C VAL A 411 -6.59 16.33 -4.51
N VAL A 412 -6.14 15.16 -4.99
CA VAL A 412 -4.96 14.43 -4.50
C VAL A 412 -3.71 15.03 -5.13
N LYS A 413 -3.18 16.09 -4.52
CA LYS A 413 -2.06 16.88 -5.06
C LYS A 413 -1.17 17.52 -4.00
N ARG A 414 -1.51 17.41 -2.71
CA ARG A 414 -0.73 17.97 -1.60
C ARG A 414 0.28 16.96 -1.09
N GLY A 415 1.49 17.41 -0.80
CA GLY A 415 2.55 16.56 -0.23
C GLY A 415 3.92 17.06 -0.63
N GLY A 416 4.95 16.32 -0.22
CA GLY A 416 6.34 16.69 -0.46
C GLY A 416 7.18 15.48 -0.89
N PRO A 417 8.36 15.69 -1.46
CA PRO A 417 9.30 14.61 -1.75
C PRO A 417 9.63 13.78 -0.50
N PRO A 418 9.96 12.48 -0.67
CA PRO A 418 9.96 11.73 -1.93
C PRO A 418 8.56 11.22 -2.33
N ALA A 419 7.58 11.27 -1.43
CA ALA A 419 6.29 10.61 -1.61
C ALA A 419 5.28 11.37 -2.50
N GLY A 420 5.43 12.69 -2.63
CA GLY A 420 4.45 13.52 -3.33
C GLY A 420 3.08 13.45 -2.64
N ALA A 421 2.01 13.36 -3.43
CA ALA A 421 0.63 13.35 -2.96
C ALA A 421 0.11 11.98 -2.48
N HIS A 422 1.00 11.01 -2.22
CA HIS A 422 0.62 9.64 -1.89
C HIS A 422 -0.38 9.57 -0.72
N SER A 423 -0.16 10.33 0.35
CA SER A 423 -1.00 10.31 1.56
C SER A 423 -2.14 11.34 1.56
N ASP A 424 -2.35 12.07 0.46
CA ASP A 424 -3.35 13.14 0.36
C ASP A 424 -4.75 12.57 0.06
N ILE A 425 -5.27 11.75 0.98
CA ILE A 425 -6.46 10.92 0.75
C ILE A 425 -7.68 11.32 1.60
N CYS A 426 -7.51 12.20 2.58
CA CYS A 426 -8.60 12.66 3.45
C CYS A 426 -9.34 13.82 2.79
N HIS A 427 -10.10 13.52 1.73
CA HIS A 427 -10.91 14.49 0.99
C HIS A 427 -12.38 14.07 1.00
N ARG A 428 -13.28 15.05 1.16
CA ARG A 428 -14.74 14.83 1.12
C ARG A 428 -15.17 14.22 -0.23
N GLU A 429 -14.49 14.58 -1.30
CA GLU A 429 -14.70 14.04 -2.65
C GLU A 429 -14.40 12.54 -2.72
N LEU A 430 -13.34 12.06 -2.07
CA LEU A 430 -13.01 10.63 -2.05
C LEU A 430 -14.01 9.84 -1.20
N ALA A 431 -14.49 10.40 -0.08
CA ALA A 431 -15.60 9.81 0.67
C ALA A 431 -16.88 9.68 -0.19
N ARG A 432 -17.20 10.70 -1.00
CA ARG A 432 -18.32 10.62 -1.97
C ARG A 432 -18.11 9.55 -3.03
N VAL A 433 -16.88 9.32 -3.49
CA VAL A 433 -16.57 8.21 -4.41
C VAL A 433 -16.86 6.87 -3.75
N VAL A 434 -16.47 6.66 -2.49
CA VAL A 434 -16.77 5.43 -1.74
C VAL A 434 -18.29 5.19 -1.65
N LEU A 435 -19.05 6.22 -1.26
CA LEU A 435 -20.51 6.13 -1.18
C LEU A 435 -21.15 5.85 -2.55
N ALA A 436 -20.69 6.51 -3.62
CA ALA A 436 -21.19 6.32 -4.98
C ALA A 436 -20.88 4.91 -5.52
N ALA A 437 -19.68 4.39 -5.24
CA ALA A 437 -19.26 3.04 -5.61
C ALA A 437 -20.11 1.99 -4.89
N GLY A 438 -20.35 2.20 -3.59
CA GLY A 438 -21.16 1.33 -2.75
C GLY A 438 -22.67 1.47 -2.95
N ARG A 439 -23.13 2.53 -3.64
CA ARG A 439 -24.55 2.93 -3.72
C ARG A 439 -25.20 3.05 -2.35
N ILE A 440 -24.46 3.64 -1.43
CA ILE A 440 -24.90 3.95 -0.08
C ILE A 440 -25.70 5.25 -0.16
N ALA A 441 -26.95 5.23 0.32
CA ALA A 441 -27.89 6.34 0.22
C ALA A 441 -28.48 6.68 1.59
#